data_AF-A0A832AV85-F1
#
_entry.id   AF-A0A832AV85-F1
#
_cell.length_a   1.000
_cell.length_b   1.000
_cell.length_c   1.000
_cell.angle_alpha   90.00
_cell.angle_beta   90.00
_cell.angle_gamma   90.00
#
_symmetry.space_group_name_H-M   'P 1'
#
loop_
_entity.id
_entity.type
_entity.pdbx_description
1 polymer ?
#
loop_
_entity_poly.entity_id
_entity_poly.type
_entity_poly.pdbx_seq_one_letter_code
_entity_poly.pdbx_strand_id
1 'polypeptide(L)'
;EHATFAVNSICHTFGRRTYDARDQSRNNWFVAVLTFGEGWHNNHHAFPRSARHGLSLAQVDVSWMVIRLLERARLVRNVRLPTASQIARAPLAGAVSR
;
A
#
# COMPACT_ATOMS: atom_id res chain seq x y z
N GLU A 1 12.61 -11.81 9.51
CA GLU A 1 11.29 -12.43 9.72
C GLU A 1 10.46 -11.79 10.84
N HIS A 2 11.05 -11.29 11.94
CA HIS A 2 10.28 -10.64 13.03
C HIS A 2 9.55 -9.34 12.65
N ALA A 3 10.16 -8.49 11.81
CA ALA A 3 9.53 -7.23 11.38
C ALA A 3 8.27 -7.49 10.53
N THR A 4 8.29 -8.48 9.64
CA THR A 4 7.16 -8.82 8.75
C THR A 4 5.95 -9.35 9.55
N PHE A 5 6.18 -10.19 10.56
CA PHE A 5 5.10 -10.66 11.44
C PHE A 5 4.53 -9.52 12.31
N ALA A 6 5.39 -8.63 12.82
CA ALA A 6 4.93 -7.45 13.56
C ALA A 6 4.10 -6.51 12.68
N VAL A 7 4.52 -6.26 11.44
CA VAL A 7 3.75 -5.50 10.44
C VAL A 7 2.39 -6.13 10.22
N ASN A 8 2.33 -7.46 10.05
CA ASN A 8 1.08 -8.15 9.77
C ASN A 8 0.11 -8.06 10.96
N SER A 9 0.57 -8.33 12.19
CA SER A 9 -0.27 -8.23 13.38
C SER A 9 -0.74 -6.79 13.66
N ILE A 10 0.15 -5.80 13.50
CA ILE A 10 -0.20 -4.39 13.78
C ILE A 10 -1.09 -3.83 12.68
N CYS A 11 -0.81 -4.08 11.40
CA CYS A 11 -1.60 -3.52 10.30
C CYS A 11 -2.96 -4.20 10.11
N HIS A 12 -3.19 -5.39 10.68
CA HIS A 12 -4.53 -5.99 10.74
C HIS A 12 -5.33 -5.56 11.98
N THR A 13 -4.67 -5.01 13.01
CA THR A 13 -5.33 -4.58 14.26
C THR A 13 -5.51 -3.06 14.33
N PHE A 14 -4.52 -2.27 13.89
CA PHE A 14 -4.44 -0.83 14.08
C PHE A 14 -4.12 -0.10 12.76
N GLY A 15 -4.97 0.87 12.42
CA GLY A 15 -4.80 1.70 11.24
C GLY A 15 -6.12 2.06 10.55
N ARG A 16 -6.00 2.71 9.39
CA ARG A 16 -7.14 3.13 8.57
C ARG A 16 -7.37 2.13 7.43
N ARG A 17 -8.60 1.65 7.29
CA ARG A 17 -9.03 0.90 6.11
C ARG A 17 -9.59 1.90 5.09
N THR A 18 -8.90 2.08 3.96
CA THR A 18 -9.31 2.99 2.88
C THR A 18 -10.17 2.25 1.86
N TYR A 19 -9.78 1.03 1.50
CA TYR A 19 -10.44 0.18 0.52
C TYR A 19 -11.05 -1.05 1.19
N ASP A 20 -12.20 -1.48 0.66
CA ASP A 20 -12.84 -2.74 1.01
C ASP A 20 -12.13 -3.90 0.29
N ALA A 21 -10.94 -4.22 0.78
CA ALA A 21 -10.19 -5.42 0.39
C ALA A 21 -10.81 -6.67 1.06
N ARG A 22 -10.51 -7.86 0.53
CA ARG A 22 -11.07 -9.14 1.02
C ARG A 22 -10.66 -9.52 2.45
N ASP A 23 -9.75 -8.77 3.05
CA ASP A 23 -9.23 -8.99 4.39
C ASP A 23 -9.40 -7.75 5.30
N GLN A 24 -8.91 -7.85 6.54
CA GLN A 24 -8.96 -6.76 7.52
C GLN A 24 -7.69 -5.89 7.51
N SER A 25 -6.97 -5.87 6.39
CA SER A 25 -5.77 -5.05 6.24
C SER A 25 -6.08 -3.56 6.44
N ARG A 26 -5.16 -2.86 7.12
CA ARG A 26 -5.24 -1.42 7.39
C ARG A 26 -3.94 -0.75 7.00
N ASN A 27 -4.04 0.52 6.61
CA ASN A 27 -2.91 1.41 6.42
C ASN A 27 -2.46 1.97 7.78
N ASN A 28 -1.18 1.84 8.10
CA ASN A 28 -0.58 2.35 9.34
C ASN A 28 0.67 3.17 9.01
N TRP A 29 0.60 4.48 9.27
CA TRP A 29 1.67 5.42 8.91
C TRP A 29 2.97 5.13 9.67
N PHE A 30 2.91 4.85 10.97
CA PHE A 30 4.11 4.55 11.77
C PHE A 30 4.80 3.29 11.28
N VAL A 31 4.01 2.24 11.02
CA VAL A 31 4.55 1.00 10.46
C VAL A 31 5.14 1.26 9.08
N ALA A 32 4.47 2.04 8.23
CA ALA A 32 4.95 2.35 6.88
C ALA A 32 6.30 3.05 6.89
N VAL A 33 6.53 4.00 7.80
CA VAL A 33 7.83 4.67 7.95
C VAL A 33 8.91 3.68 8.41
N LEU A 34 8.64 2.87 9.43
CA LEU A 34 9.60 1.90 9.98
C LEU A 34 9.94 0.77 9.02
N THR A 35 9.01 0.44 8.12
CA THR A 35 9.13 -0.69 7.17
C THR A 35 9.25 -0.25 5.73
N PHE A 36 9.63 1.01 5.52
CA PHE A 36 9.93 1.55 4.19
C PHE A 36 8.76 1.51 3.19
N GLY A 37 7.51 1.37 3.66
CA GLY A 37 6.29 1.42 2.84
C GLY A 37 5.32 0.25 3.05
N GLU A 38 5.75 -0.84 3.71
CA GLU A 38 4.91 -2.05 3.88
C GLU A 38 3.68 -1.81 4.78
N GLY A 39 3.71 -0.78 5.61
CA GLY A 39 2.56 -0.36 6.42
C GLY A 39 1.38 0.21 5.62
N TRP A 40 1.52 0.48 4.31
CA TRP A 40 0.38 0.77 3.43
C TRP A 40 -0.35 -0.51 3.00
N HIS A 41 -0.62 -1.37 3.98
CA HIS A 41 -1.03 -2.74 3.77
C HIS A 41 -2.40 -2.84 3.09
N ASN A 42 -3.36 -2.00 3.49
CA ASN A 42 -4.67 -1.98 2.85
C ASN A 42 -4.62 -1.54 1.38
N ASN A 43 -3.74 -0.59 1.05
CA ASN A 43 -3.53 -0.21 -0.34
C ASN A 43 -2.90 -1.36 -1.15
N HIS A 44 -1.93 -2.06 -0.58
CA HIS A 44 -1.30 -3.23 -1.21
C HIS A 44 -2.34 -4.32 -1.50
N HIS A 45 -3.20 -4.66 -0.53
CA HIS A 45 -4.27 -5.65 -0.72
C HIS A 45 -5.34 -5.20 -1.72
N ALA A 46 -5.61 -3.91 -1.84
CA ALA A 46 -6.50 -3.39 -2.87
C ALA A 46 -5.87 -3.45 -4.28
N PHE A 47 -4.55 -3.27 -4.40
CA PHE A 47 -3.83 -3.25 -5.68
C PHE A 47 -2.55 -4.10 -5.62
N PRO A 48 -2.64 -5.44 -5.54
CA PRO A 48 -1.48 -6.31 -5.27
C PRO A 48 -0.45 -6.34 -6.41
N ARG A 49 -0.83 -5.90 -7.61
CA ARG A 49 0.06 -5.78 -8.76
C ARG A 49 0.80 -4.43 -8.82
N SER A 50 0.49 -3.51 -7.91
CA SER A 50 1.13 -2.20 -7.85
C SER A 50 2.52 -2.35 -7.25
N ALA A 51 3.53 -1.77 -7.90
CA ALA A 51 4.86 -1.61 -7.32
C ALA A 51 4.93 -0.51 -6.25
N ARG A 52 3.87 0.28 -6.11
CA ARG A 52 3.72 1.37 -5.14
C ARG A 52 2.63 1.01 -4.13
N HIS A 53 2.98 0.99 -2.85
CA HIS A 53 2.07 0.73 -1.74
C HIS A 53 1.40 2.03 -1.26
N GLY A 54 2.14 3.13 -1.16
CA GLY A 54 1.57 4.43 -0.77
C GLY A 54 0.90 5.14 -1.94
N LEU A 55 -0.43 5.23 -2.02
CA LEU A 55 -1.15 5.76 -3.19
C LEU A 55 -1.38 7.28 -3.17
N SER A 56 -1.21 7.95 -2.02
CA SER A 56 -1.28 9.41 -1.91
C SER A 56 0.10 10.04 -1.71
N LEU A 57 0.21 11.36 -1.87
CA LEU A 57 1.46 12.10 -1.66
C LEU A 57 1.91 12.11 -0.19
N ALA A 58 0.97 12.04 0.76
CA ALA A 58 1.25 11.95 2.18
C ALA A 58 1.71 10.54 2.63
N GLN A 59 1.59 9.54 1.75
CA GLN A 59 1.98 8.16 2.03
C GLN A 59 3.41 7.92 1.57
N VAL A 60 4.36 8.15 2.48
CA VAL A 60 5.78 7.92 2.25
C VAL A 60 6.03 6.43 2.01
N ASP A 61 6.64 6.11 0.88
CA ASP A 61 6.91 4.75 0.43
C ASP A 61 8.34 4.73 -0.14
N VAL A 62 9.28 4.31 0.71
CA VAL A 62 10.72 4.33 0.39
C VAL A 62 11.04 3.22 -0.60
N SER A 63 10.40 2.05 -0.49
CA SER A 63 10.49 0.97 -1.46
C SER A 63 10.10 1.45 -2.87
N TRP A 64 9.02 2.22 -2.99
CA TRP A 64 8.63 2.84 -4.26
C TRP A 64 9.68 3.83 -4.78
N MET A 65 10.27 4.65 -3.91
CA MET A 65 11.33 5.59 -4.31
C MET A 65 12.55 4.85 -4.88
N VAL A 66 12.95 3.73 -4.27
CA VAL A 66 14.04 2.87 -4.75
C VAL A 66 13.68 2.26 -6.10
N ILE A 67 12.49 1.65 -6.23
CA ILE A 67 12.03 1.08 -7.52
C ILE A 67 12.03 2.15 -8.62
N ARG A 68 11.60 3.37 -8.32
CA ARG A 68 11.60 4.49 -9.27
C ARG A 68 12.99 4.94 -9.68
N LEU A 69 13.96 4.90 -8.76
CA LEU A 69 15.35 5.19 -9.09
C LEU A 69 15.93 4.11 -10.00
N LEU A 70 15.67 2.84 -9.70
CA LEU A 70 16.12 1.70 -10.51
C LEU A 70 15.48 1.68 -11.91
N GLU A 71 14.20 2.05 -12.01
CA GLU A 71 13.50 2.22 -13.28
C GLU A 71 14.13 3.35 -14.11
N ARG A 72 14.45 4.49 -13.49
CA ARG A 72 15.16 5.60 -14.16
C ARG A 72 16.55 5.19 -14.62
N ALA A 73 17.25 4.37 -13.85
CA ALA A 73 18.52 3.78 -14.23
C ALA A 73 18.39 2.65 -15.28
N ARG A 74 17.17 2.33 -15.74
CA ARG A 74 16.84 1.25 -16.69
C ARG A 74 17.19 -0.16 -16.20
N LEU A 75 17.39 -0.32 -14.90
CA LEU A 75 17.67 -1.61 -14.24
C LEU A 75 16.40 -2.42 -14.00
N VAL A 76 15.28 -1.73 -13.77
CA VAL A 76 13.94 -2.33 -13.65
C VAL A 76 13.07 -1.84 -14.80
N ARG A 77 12.24 -2.75 -15.33
CA ARG A 77 11.29 -2.48 -16.43
C ARG A 77 9.93 -3.09 -16.08
N ASN A 78 8.89 -2.68 -16.79
CA ASN A 78 7.51 -3.18 -16.62
C ASN A 78 6.94 -2.92 -15.21
N VAL A 79 7.31 -1.80 -14.59
CA VAL A 79 6.74 -1.36 -13.31
C VAL A 79 5.26 -1.07 -13.50
N ARG A 80 4.42 -1.66 -12.65
CA ARG A 80 2.95 -1.53 -12.73
C ARG A 80 2.45 -0.61 -11.63
N LEU A 81 1.52 0.27 -12.01
CA LEU A 81 0.79 1.15 -11.11
C LEU A 81 -0.71 1.01 -11.38
N PRO A 82 -1.57 1.20 -10.37
CA PRO A 82 -2.99 1.29 -10.60
C PRO A 82 -3.31 2.56 -11.38
N THR A 83 -4.19 2.46 -12.37
CA THR A 83 -4.66 3.62 -13.13
C THR A 83 -5.60 4.47 -12.26
N ALA A 84 -5.77 5.74 -12.61
CA ALA A 84 -6.71 6.63 -11.91
C ALA A 84 -8.13 6.04 -11.91
N SER A 85 -8.56 5.40 -13.01
CA SER A 85 -9.86 4.72 -13.10
C SER A 85 -9.94 3.50 -12.20
N GLN A 86 -8.85 2.73 -12.02
CA GLN A 86 -8.81 1.61 -11.08
C GLN A 86 -8.93 2.09 -9.64
N ILE A 87 -8.23 3.19 -9.29
CA ILE A 87 -8.32 3.80 -7.96
C ILE A 87 -9.74 4.30 -7.70
N ALA A 88 -10.33 5.02 -8.65
CA ALA A 88 -11.68 5.59 -8.51
C ALA A 88 -12.79 4.54 -8.41
N ARG A 89 -12.59 3.36 -9.01
CA ARG A 89 -13.56 2.24 -8.98
C ARG A 89 -13.35 1.30 -7.80
N ALA A 90 -12.22 1.39 -7.10
CA ALA A 90 -11.95 0.50 -5.98
C ALA A 90 -12.96 0.79 -4.85
N PRO A 91 -13.61 -0.25 -4.31
CA PRO A 91 -14.61 -0.06 -3.27
C PRO A 91 -13.95 0.55 -2.04
N LEU A 92 -14.50 1.66 -1.54
CA LEU A 92 -14.01 2.31 -0.32
C LEU A 92 -14.62 1.64 0.90
N ALA A 93 -13.79 1.41 1.91
CA ALA A 93 -14.26 0.82 3.16
C ALA A 93 -15.26 1.78 3.84
N GLY A 94 -16.42 1.25 4.26
CA GLY A 94 -17.48 2.02 4.90
C GLY A 94 -18.44 2.75 3.93
N ALA A 95 -18.29 2.59 2.62
CA ALA A 95 -19.23 3.14 1.63
C ALA A 95 -20.59 2.41 1.60
N VAL A 96 -20.78 1.35 2.39
CA VAL A 96 -22.08 0.71 2.63
C VAL A 96 -22.55 1.07 4.04
N SER A 97 -23.21 2.21 4.15
CA SER A 97 -24.18 2.49 5.22
C SER A 97 -25.42 3.13 4.59
N ARG A 98 -26.29 2.28 4.05
CA ARG A 98 -27.72 2.52 3.91
C ARG A 98 -28.45 1.20 4.12
#